data_AF-A0A7C2EKZ2-F1
#
_entry.id   AF-A0A7C2EKZ2-F1
#
_cell.length_a   1.000
_cell.length_b   1.000
_cell.length_c   1.000
_cell.angle_alpha   90.00
_cell.angle_beta   90.00
_cell.angle_gamma   90.00
#
_symmetry.space_group_name_H-M   'P 1'
#
loop_
_entity.id
_entity.type
_entity.pdbx_description
1 polymer ?
#
loop_
_entity_poly.entity_id
_entity_poly.type
_entity_poly.pdbx_seq_one_letter_code
_entity_poly.pdbx_strand_id
1 'polypeptide(L)'
;MEEKMKRVRIRVLLVRLAAISALAATLCGGVQAQQKNNADEGDRVVAVINGQRIIRQRELDELIGPQLFALQERIYALRKEALDSLLNRIVIEQEARSKGAEIEAFIARLIPERASIKQTQVEQVYAETAGRFAGMSEDEAKQRIRLDLETRERIASYKSSIAELRNRASVEILLAAPTPPLVNITGEGPSRGPSNAPVTIIEFSDFQCPYCKQATRTIEEVIRAYGDRVRVVFKHLPLPMHAEAFKAAQAAVCADRQGKFWEYHDRLFNSTDLSAQSLGKQAAEIGLNAEEFQSCLEAESSRVVVLKDLQQARQADIQGTPTFVINGKVLRGAKGIDDFRKAIDEMLRDSNNPQSKQL
;
A
#
# COMPACT_ATOMS: atom_id res chain seq x y z
N MET A 1 34.62 23.00 -47.26
CA MET A 1 34.65 21.90 -46.27
C MET A 1 33.52 22.02 -45.24
N GLU A 2 33.06 23.23 -44.89
CA GLU A 2 31.92 23.48 -43.99
C GLU A 2 30.55 22.95 -44.47
N GLU A 3 30.27 22.97 -45.77
CA GLU A 3 28.96 22.56 -46.30
C GLU A 3 28.71 21.04 -46.18
N LYS A 4 29.76 20.23 -46.23
CA LYS A 4 29.67 18.77 -46.02
C LYS A 4 29.40 18.43 -44.54
N MET A 5 29.89 19.23 -43.60
CA MET A 5 29.62 19.01 -42.17
C MET A 5 28.18 19.37 -41.75
N LYS A 6 27.55 20.38 -42.39
CA LYS A 6 26.13 20.71 -42.13
C LYS A 6 25.17 19.61 -42.59
N ARG A 7 25.42 18.96 -43.74
CA ARG A 7 24.56 17.87 -44.25
C ARG A 7 24.62 16.60 -43.41
N VAL A 8 25.77 16.32 -42.78
CA VAL A 8 25.94 15.18 -41.86
C VAL A 8 25.20 15.42 -40.53
N ARG A 9 25.24 16.64 -39.99
CA ARG A 9 24.52 16.98 -38.75
C ARG A 9 22.99 16.92 -38.88
N ILE A 10 22.43 17.27 -40.04
CA ILE A 10 20.97 17.21 -40.29
C ILE A 10 20.48 15.75 -40.42
N ARG A 11 21.27 14.86 -41.05
CA ARG A 11 20.94 13.43 -41.14
C ARG A 11 20.98 12.72 -39.78
N VAL A 12 21.90 13.10 -38.89
CA VAL A 12 21.99 12.54 -37.53
C VAL A 12 20.81 12.99 -36.64
N LEU A 13 20.27 14.21 -36.86
CA LEU A 13 19.09 14.69 -36.13
C LEU A 13 17.79 13.99 -36.55
N LEU A 14 17.61 13.71 -37.85
CA LEU A 14 16.41 13.04 -38.38
C LEU A 14 16.35 11.55 -38.00
N VAL A 15 17.48 10.86 -37.91
CA VAL A 15 17.54 9.45 -37.44
C VAL A 15 17.20 9.35 -35.94
N ARG A 16 17.57 10.37 -35.14
CA ARG A 16 17.20 10.41 -33.70
C ARG A 16 15.71 10.69 -33.46
N LEU A 17 15.05 11.51 -34.29
CA LEU A 17 13.60 11.73 -34.18
C LEU A 17 12.78 10.51 -34.61
N ALA A 18 13.19 9.80 -35.67
CA ALA A 18 12.51 8.58 -36.12
C ALA A 18 12.60 7.43 -35.09
N ALA A 19 13.72 7.32 -34.36
CA ALA A 19 13.90 6.33 -33.30
C ALA A 19 13.02 6.62 -32.06
N ILE A 20 12.74 7.89 -31.74
CA ILE A 20 11.85 8.27 -30.63
C ILE A 20 10.39 7.98 -30.97
N SER A 21 9.95 8.20 -32.22
CA SER A 21 8.60 7.84 -32.66
C SER A 21 8.36 6.34 -32.77
N ALA A 22 9.40 5.55 -33.12
CA ALA A 22 9.29 4.10 -33.19
C ALA A 22 9.17 3.45 -31.79
N LEU A 23 9.82 4.01 -30.76
CA LEU A 23 9.74 3.51 -29.37
C LEU A 23 8.36 3.72 -28.74
N ALA A 24 7.68 4.84 -29.06
CA ALA A 24 6.33 5.12 -28.56
C ALA A 24 5.27 4.15 -29.12
N ALA A 25 5.43 3.70 -30.37
CA ALA A 25 4.50 2.77 -31.01
C ALA A 25 4.61 1.33 -30.45
N THR A 26 5.80 0.90 -30.03
CA THR A 26 6.02 -0.43 -29.41
C THR A 26 5.52 -0.51 -27.97
N LEU A 27 5.54 0.59 -27.21
CA LEU A 27 5.05 0.65 -25.83
C LEU A 27 3.51 0.48 -25.75
N CYS A 28 2.74 1.02 -26.70
CA CYS A 28 1.29 0.79 -26.76
C CYS A 28 0.94 -0.65 -27.16
N GLY A 29 1.71 -1.26 -28.06
CA GLY A 29 1.43 -2.61 -28.58
C GLY A 29 1.54 -3.71 -27.53
N GLY A 30 2.52 -3.62 -26.62
CA GLY A 30 2.71 -4.61 -25.54
C GLY A 30 1.58 -4.59 -24.49
N VAL A 31 1.12 -3.40 -24.12
CA VAL A 31 0.00 -3.23 -23.16
C VAL A 31 -1.32 -3.72 -23.79
N GLN A 32 -1.56 -3.40 -25.06
CA GLN A 32 -2.76 -3.84 -25.79
C GLN A 32 -2.80 -5.36 -26.01
N ALA A 33 -1.67 -6.02 -26.25
CA ALA A 33 -1.61 -7.47 -26.40
C ALA A 33 -1.89 -8.20 -25.07
N GLN A 34 -1.37 -7.69 -23.95
CA GLN A 34 -1.58 -8.29 -22.63
C GLN A 34 -3.02 -8.07 -22.11
N GLN A 35 -3.62 -6.91 -22.39
CA GLN A 35 -5.03 -6.65 -22.09
C GLN A 35 -5.99 -7.53 -22.92
N LYS A 36 -5.66 -7.77 -24.20
CA LYS A 36 -6.47 -8.61 -25.09
C LYS A 36 -6.45 -10.09 -24.68
N ASN A 37 -5.29 -10.60 -24.25
CA ASN A 37 -5.17 -11.97 -23.73
C ASN A 37 -5.93 -12.16 -22.41
N ASN A 38 -5.87 -11.20 -21.49
CA ASN A 38 -6.63 -11.27 -20.23
C ASN A 38 -8.15 -11.18 -20.44
N ALA A 39 -8.61 -10.38 -21.42
CA ALA A 39 -10.03 -10.27 -21.75
C ALA A 39 -10.61 -11.57 -22.30
N ASP A 40 -9.83 -12.28 -23.14
CA ASP A 40 -10.20 -13.57 -23.74
C ASP A 40 -10.21 -14.71 -22.70
N GLU A 41 -9.32 -14.66 -21.71
CA GLU A 41 -9.27 -15.65 -20.65
C GLU A 41 -10.40 -15.49 -19.62
N GLY A 42 -10.78 -14.24 -19.28
CA GLY A 42 -11.86 -13.96 -18.35
C GLY A 42 -13.26 -14.30 -18.88
N ASP A 43 -13.48 -14.24 -20.20
CA ASP A 43 -14.78 -14.58 -20.80
C ASP A 43 -14.96 -16.09 -21.03
N ARG A 44 -13.95 -16.91 -20.72
CA ARG A 44 -14.03 -18.37 -20.87
C ARG A 44 -15.19 -18.94 -20.05
N VAL A 45 -16.08 -19.68 -20.70
CA VAL A 45 -17.15 -20.43 -20.02
C VAL A 45 -16.54 -21.59 -19.24
N VAL A 46 -16.80 -21.63 -17.93
CA VAL A 46 -16.29 -22.69 -17.04
C VAL A 46 -17.39 -23.67 -16.61
N ALA A 47 -18.65 -23.25 -16.60
CA ALA A 47 -19.78 -24.15 -16.34
C ALA A 47 -21.07 -23.63 -16.98
N VAL A 48 -22.00 -24.55 -17.26
CA VAL A 48 -23.38 -24.25 -17.67
C VAL A 48 -24.34 -25.06 -16.81
N ILE A 49 -25.26 -24.39 -16.13
CA ILE A 49 -26.28 -25.00 -15.27
C ILE A 49 -27.60 -25.03 -16.05
N ASN A 50 -28.13 -26.23 -16.29
CA ASN A 50 -29.41 -26.48 -16.97
C ASN A 50 -29.56 -25.81 -18.35
N GLY A 51 -28.44 -25.51 -19.03
CA GLY A 51 -28.47 -24.77 -20.31
C GLY A 51 -28.87 -23.29 -20.20
N GLN A 52 -29.08 -22.76 -18.98
CA GLN A 52 -29.61 -21.42 -18.75
C GLN A 52 -28.61 -20.48 -18.09
N ARG A 53 -27.87 -20.97 -17.08
CA ARG A 53 -26.89 -20.16 -16.37
C ARG A 53 -25.49 -20.53 -16.81
N ILE A 54 -24.80 -19.60 -17.44
CA ILE A 54 -23.40 -19.70 -17.78
C ILE A 54 -22.59 -19.10 -16.63
N ILE A 55 -21.58 -19.82 -16.16
CA ILE A 55 -20.57 -19.32 -15.24
C ILE A 55 -19.29 -19.13 -16.03
N ARG A 56 -18.68 -17.95 -15.94
CA ARG A 56 -17.43 -17.60 -16.63
C ARG A 56 -16.24 -17.51 -15.68
N GLN A 57 -15.04 -17.66 -16.21
CA GLN A 57 -13.79 -17.58 -15.44
C GLN A 57 -13.70 -16.30 -14.60
N ARG A 58 -14.12 -15.15 -15.16
CA ARG A 58 -14.17 -13.87 -14.43
C ARG A 58 -14.98 -13.94 -13.14
N GLU A 59 -16.11 -14.64 -13.14
CA GLU A 59 -16.94 -14.77 -11.93
C GLU A 59 -16.20 -15.54 -10.83
N LEU A 60 -15.40 -16.55 -11.20
CA LEU A 60 -14.56 -17.28 -10.26
C LEU A 60 -13.45 -16.37 -9.75
N ASP A 61 -12.74 -15.69 -10.64
CA ASP A 61 -11.62 -14.81 -10.30
C ASP A 61 -12.06 -13.64 -9.40
N GLU A 62 -13.26 -13.09 -9.60
CA GLU A 62 -13.87 -12.09 -8.73
C GLU A 62 -14.16 -12.65 -7.33
N LEU A 63 -14.62 -13.89 -7.24
CA LEU A 63 -14.89 -14.56 -5.94
C LEU A 63 -13.61 -14.86 -5.15
N ILE A 64 -12.49 -15.12 -5.83
CA ILE A 64 -11.19 -15.43 -5.19
C ILE A 64 -10.12 -14.36 -5.44
N GLY A 65 -10.54 -13.14 -5.76
CA GLY A 65 -9.65 -12.03 -6.14
C GLY A 65 -8.52 -11.76 -5.14
N PRO A 66 -8.80 -11.65 -3.82
CA PRO A 66 -7.75 -11.46 -2.81
C PRO A 66 -6.71 -12.60 -2.79
N GLN A 67 -7.16 -13.85 -2.90
CA GLN A 67 -6.28 -15.02 -2.91
C GLN A 67 -5.40 -15.04 -4.17
N LEU A 68 -6.00 -14.76 -5.34
CA LEU A 68 -5.27 -14.64 -6.59
C LEU A 68 -4.24 -13.52 -6.54
N PHE A 69 -4.61 -12.35 -6.02
CA PHE A 69 -3.70 -11.22 -5.87
C PHE A 69 -2.52 -11.56 -4.94
N ALA A 70 -2.76 -12.21 -3.80
CA ALA A 70 -1.68 -12.62 -2.90
C ALA A 70 -0.67 -13.57 -3.58
N LEU A 71 -1.15 -14.46 -4.46
CA LEU A 71 -0.29 -15.32 -5.27
C LEU A 71 0.45 -14.52 -6.35
N GLN A 72 -0.21 -13.58 -7.01
CA GLN A 72 0.43 -12.70 -7.99
C GLN A 72 1.52 -11.83 -7.37
N GLU A 73 1.34 -11.33 -6.15
CA GLU A 73 2.37 -10.59 -5.41
C GLU A 73 3.60 -11.47 -5.15
N ARG A 74 3.40 -12.73 -4.75
CA ARG A 74 4.51 -13.69 -4.59
C ARG A 74 5.26 -13.93 -5.91
N ILE A 75 4.52 -14.13 -7.00
CA ILE A 75 5.12 -14.28 -8.34
C ILE A 75 5.91 -13.04 -8.73
N TYR A 76 5.34 -11.85 -8.52
CA TYR A 76 6.00 -10.58 -8.80
C TYR A 76 7.27 -10.40 -7.97
N ALA A 77 7.23 -10.71 -6.67
CA ALA A 77 8.39 -10.63 -5.78
C ALA A 77 9.54 -11.52 -6.28
N LEU A 78 9.25 -12.78 -6.62
CA LEU A 78 10.23 -13.72 -7.17
C LEU A 78 10.81 -13.22 -8.52
N ARG A 79 9.95 -12.74 -9.41
CA ARG A 79 10.39 -12.16 -10.70
C ARG A 79 11.27 -10.92 -10.50
N LYS A 80 10.92 -10.07 -9.54
CA LYS A 80 11.68 -8.86 -9.21
C LYS A 80 13.05 -9.21 -8.64
N GLU A 81 13.14 -10.16 -7.73
CA GLU A 81 14.41 -10.65 -7.17
C GLU A 81 15.32 -11.25 -8.27
N ALA A 82 14.74 -12.06 -9.16
CA ALA A 82 15.46 -12.61 -10.31
C ALA A 82 15.94 -11.49 -11.26
N LEU A 83 15.08 -10.51 -11.55
CA LEU A 83 15.43 -9.35 -12.36
C LEU A 83 16.56 -8.54 -11.73
N ASP A 84 16.50 -8.24 -10.44
CA ASP A 84 17.54 -7.50 -9.72
C ASP A 84 18.89 -8.25 -9.77
N SER A 85 18.87 -9.57 -9.60
CA SER A 85 20.07 -10.41 -9.70
C SER A 85 20.67 -10.37 -11.10
N LEU A 86 19.83 -10.47 -12.13
CA LEU A 86 20.26 -10.38 -13.53
C LEU A 86 20.81 -8.99 -13.87
N LEU A 87 20.15 -7.92 -13.43
CA LEU A 87 20.59 -6.55 -13.64
C LEU A 87 21.98 -6.32 -13.03
N ASN A 88 22.19 -6.75 -11.78
CA ASN A 88 23.48 -6.63 -11.12
C ASN A 88 24.57 -7.33 -11.93
N ARG A 89 24.32 -8.57 -12.37
CA ARG A 89 25.26 -9.33 -13.21
C ARG A 89 25.57 -8.61 -14.52
N ILE A 90 24.55 -8.19 -15.27
CA ILE A 90 24.71 -7.53 -16.58
C ILE A 90 25.50 -6.23 -16.43
N VAL A 91 25.18 -5.42 -15.42
CA VAL A 91 25.84 -4.14 -15.18
C VAL A 91 27.32 -4.33 -14.82
N ILE A 92 27.65 -5.32 -13.99
CA ILE A 92 29.03 -5.69 -13.68
C ILE A 92 29.77 -6.14 -14.95
N GLU A 93 29.18 -7.06 -15.72
CA GLU A 93 29.78 -7.59 -16.95
C GLU A 93 30.05 -6.47 -17.98
N GLN A 94 29.12 -5.52 -18.13
CA GLN A 94 29.28 -4.38 -19.02
C GLN A 94 30.42 -3.46 -18.58
N GLU A 95 30.51 -3.14 -17.28
CA GLU A 95 31.58 -2.27 -16.76
C GLU A 95 32.95 -2.96 -16.79
N ALA A 96 33.02 -4.27 -16.48
CA ALA A 96 34.27 -5.03 -16.58
C ALA A 96 34.78 -5.02 -18.03
N ARG A 97 33.89 -5.29 -19.00
CA ARG A 97 34.21 -5.25 -20.43
C ARG A 97 34.62 -3.85 -20.90
N SER A 98 33.93 -2.80 -20.46
CA SER A 98 34.27 -1.42 -20.84
C SER A 98 35.67 -1.00 -20.37
N LYS A 99 36.15 -1.60 -19.27
CA LYS A 99 37.48 -1.39 -18.69
C LYS A 99 38.53 -2.40 -19.15
N GLY A 100 38.18 -3.35 -20.02
CA GLY A 100 39.09 -4.41 -20.45
C GLY A 100 39.55 -5.32 -19.30
N ALA A 101 38.76 -5.43 -18.23
CA ALA A 101 39.04 -6.28 -17.08
C ALA A 101 38.38 -7.66 -17.23
N GLU A 102 39.02 -8.69 -16.69
CA GLU A 102 38.40 -10.00 -16.46
C GLU A 102 37.31 -9.83 -15.36
N ILE A 103 36.19 -10.56 -15.49
CA ILE A 103 34.97 -10.35 -14.70
C ILE A 103 35.20 -10.69 -13.23
N GLU A 104 35.82 -11.84 -12.93
CA GLU A 104 36.11 -12.26 -11.55
C GLU A 104 37.05 -11.27 -10.86
N ALA A 105 38.11 -10.85 -11.55
CA ALA A 105 39.05 -9.84 -11.05
C ALA A 105 38.38 -8.47 -10.84
N PHE A 106 37.41 -8.09 -11.68
CA PHE A 106 36.64 -6.87 -11.50
C PHE A 106 35.72 -6.97 -10.28
N ILE A 107 35.00 -8.07 -10.10
CA ILE A 107 34.15 -8.33 -8.93
C ILE A 107 34.98 -8.29 -7.63
N ALA A 108 36.16 -8.91 -7.63
CA ALA A 108 37.06 -8.89 -6.46
C ALA A 108 37.45 -7.46 -6.04
N ARG A 109 37.57 -6.52 -7.00
CA ARG A 109 37.85 -5.10 -6.70
C ARG A 109 36.64 -4.33 -6.17
N LEU A 110 35.42 -4.80 -6.42
CA LEU A 110 34.20 -4.19 -5.85
C LEU A 110 34.02 -4.50 -4.37
N ILE A 111 34.75 -5.49 -3.85
CA ILE A 111 34.71 -5.90 -2.44
C ILE A 111 36.05 -5.55 -1.81
N PRO A 112 36.12 -4.66 -0.81
CA PRO A 112 37.37 -4.36 -0.15
C PRO A 112 37.96 -5.63 0.52
N GLU A 113 39.26 -5.87 0.35
CA GLU A 113 39.97 -7.01 0.95
C GLU A 113 39.95 -6.96 2.48
N ARG A 114 39.96 -5.75 3.06
CA ARG A 114 39.81 -5.50 4.50
C ARG A 114 38.91 -4.31 4.74
N ALA A 115 37.97 -4.46 5.67
CA ALA A 115 37.24 -3.32 6.22
C ALA A 115 38.03 -2.76 7.42
N SER A 116 38.19 -1.44 7.49
CA SER A 116 38.85 -0.80 8.63
C SER A 116 37.82 -0.52 9.73
N ILE A 117 37.72 -1.41 10.72
CA ILE A 117 36.87 -1.21 11.89
C ILE A 117 37.70 -0.59 13.00
N LYS A 118 37.27 0.58 13.49
CA LYS A 118 37.95 1.26 14.60
C LYS A 118 37.69 0.51 15.90
N GLN A 119 38.71 0.43 16.74
CA GLN A 119 38.59 -0.20 18.06
C GLN A 119 37.45 0.40 18.90
N THR A 120 37.24 1.71 18.80
CA THR A 120 36.16 2.43 19.49
C THR A 120 34.76 1.95 19.07
N GLN A 121 34.57 1.54 17.81
CA GLN A 121 33.29 0.99 17.34
C GLN A 121 33.02 -0.39 17.95
N VAL A 122 34.06 -1.23 18.07
CA VAL A 122 33.96 -2.55 18.71
C VAL A 122 33.62 -2.40 20.19
N GLU A 123 34.27 -1.47 20.88
CA GLU A 123 34.04 -1.19 22.30
C GLU A 123 32.64 -0.67 22.56
N GLN A 124 32.14 0.25 21.72
CA GLN A 124 30.79 0.77 21.83
C GLN A 124 29.74 -0.32 21.65
N VAL A 125 29.86 -1.13 20.58
CA VAL A 125 28.91 -2.22 20.33
C VAL A 125 28.97 -3.26 21.45
N TYR A 126 30.16 -3.56 21.99
CA TYR A 126 30.29 -4.46 23.13
C TYR A 126 29.58 -3.90 24.36
N ALA A 127 29.78 -2.62 24.70
CA ALA A 127 29.12 -2.00 25.85
C ALA A 127 27.58 -2.06 25.75
N GLU A 128 27.03 -1.90 24.53
CA GLU A 128 25.60 -1.96 24.27
C GLU A 128 25.04 -3.39 24.25
N THR A 129 25.88 -4.41 24.00
CA THR A 129 25.43 -5.78 23.73
C THR A 129 26.07 -6.86 24.59
N ALA A 130 26.84 -6.49 25.62
CA ALA A 130 27.64 -7.41 26.46
C ALA A 130 26.83 -8.60 26.99
N GLY A 131 25.57 -8.39 27.37
CA GLY A 131 24.68 -9.46 27.85
C GLY A 131 24.44 -10.59 26.84
N ARG A 132 24.66 -10.37 25.53
CA ARG A 132 24.53 -11.39 24.48
C ARG A 132 25.71 -12.38 24.42
N PHE A 133 26.79 -12.07 25.12
CA PHE A 133 28.04 -12.85 25.10
C PHE A 133 28.33 -13.51 26.46
N ALA A 134 27.30 -13.76 27.27
CA ALA A 134 27.44 -14.45 28.55
C ALA A 134 28.14 -15.81 28.38
N GLY A 135 29.18 -16.05 29.18
CA GLY A 135 30.00 -17.26 29.09
C GLY A 135 31.20 -17.17 28.13
N MET A 136 31.39 -16.04 27.45
CA MET A 136 32.58 -15.74 26.65
C MET A 136 33.52 -14.78 27.40
N SER A 137 34.81 -14.84 27.09
CA SER A 137 35.72 -13.76 27.53
C SER A 137 35.44 -12.46 26.78
N GLU A 138 35.74 -11.33 27.39
CA GLU A 138 35.58 -10.01 26.76
C GLU A 138 36.36 -9.91 25.44
N ASP A 139 37.58 -10.43 25.40
CA ASP A 139 38.40 -10.43 24.19
C ASP A 139 37.76 -11.23 23.06
N GLU A 140 37.24 -12.43 23.37
CA GLU A 140 36.56 -13.27 22.39
C GLU A 140 35.27 -12.61 21.88
N ALA A 141 34.50 -11.97 22.76
CA ALA A 141 33.30 -11.22 22.39
C ALA A 141 33.64 -10.05 21.47
N LYS A 142 34.67 -9.25 21.81
CA LYS A 142 35.14 -8.13 20.99
C LYS A 142 35.68 -8.57 19.63
N GLN A 143 36.39 -9.70 19.54
CA GLN A 143 36.81 -10.25 18.24
C GLN A 143 35.60 -10.65 17.38
N ARG A 144 34.58 -11.31 17.96
CA ARG A 144 33.36 -11.66 17.23
C ARG A 144 32.64 -10.44 16.69
N ILE A 145 32.50 -9.40 17.52
CA ILE A 145 31.91 -8.11 17.13
C ILE A 145 32.70 -7.49 15.98
N ARG A 146 34.04 -7.48 16.07
CA ARG A 146 34.88 -6.95 14.99
C ARG A 146 34.64 -7.68 13.67
N LEU A 147 34.63 -9.00 13.67
CA LEU A 147 34.40 -9.81 12.46
C LEU A 147 33.00 -9.57 11.84
N ASP A 148 31.96 -9.42 12.67
CA ASP A 148 30.61 -9.07 12.21
C ASP A 148 30.58 -7.65 11.59
N LEU A 149 31.19 -6.67 12.24
CA LEU A 149 31.31 -5.31 11.73
C LEU A 149 32.07 -5.26 10.40
N GLU A 150 33.21 -5.98 10.31
CA GLU A 150 33.97 -6.10 9.07
C GLU A 150 33.13 -6.72 7.94
N THR A 151 32.37 -7.77 8.24
CA THR A 151 31.49 -8.42 7.27
C THR A 151 30.39 -7.47 6.79
N ARG A 152 29.75 -6.73 7.69
CA ARG A 152 28.70 -5.75 7.35
C ARG A 152 29.25 -4.63 6.47
N GLU A 153 30.42 -4.09 6.81
CA GLU A 153 31.06 -3.03 6.04
C GLU A 153 31.42 -3.50 4.63
N ARG A 154 31.96 -4.71 4.48
CA ARG A 154 32.26 -5.29 3.16
C ARG A 154 30.99 -5.47 2.33
N ILE A 155 29.90 -5.96 2.92
CA ILE A 155 28.60 -6.10 2.24
C ILE A 155 28.03 -4.72 1.85
N ALA A 156 28.14 -3.72 2.73
CA ALA A 156 27.68 -2.36 2.47
C ALA A 156 28.46 -1.70 1.32
N SER A 157 29.79 -1.82 1.33
CA SER A 157 30.68 -1.33 0.27
C SER A 157 30.38 -1.99 -1.08
N TYR A 158 30.18 -3.31 -1.11
CA TYR A 158 29.76 -4.03 -2.30
C TYR A 158 28.40 -3.53 -2.82
N LYS A 159 27.40 -3.44 -1.96
CA LYS A 159 26.06 -2.92 -2.32
C LYS A 159 26.12 -1.49 -2.87
N SER A 160 26.93 -0.62 -2.26
CA SER A 160 27.14 0.76 -2.73
C SER A 160 27.76 0.78 -4.12
N SER A 161 28.79 -0.03 -4.35
CA SER A 161 29.45 -0.14 -5.66
C SER A 161 28.48 -0.60 -6.76
N ILE A 162 27.63 -1.59 -6.47
CA ILE A 162 26.58 -2.04 -7.41
C ILE A 162 25.54 -0.95 -7.65
N ALA A 163 25.11 -0.22 -6.61
CA ALA A 163 24.17 0.87 -6.76
C ALA A 163 24.73 2.00 -7.64
N GLU A 164 26.00 2.36 -7.48
CA GLU A 164 26.67 3.33 -8.34
C GLU A 164 26.73 2.87 -9.81
N LEU A 165 27.07 1.60 -10.03
CA LEU A 165 27.09 1.03 -11.38
C LEU A 165 25.70 1.05 -12.02
N ARG A 166 24.66 0.69 -11.26
CA ARG A 166 23.26 0.75 -11.70
C ARG A 166 22.81 2.17 -11.98
N ASN A 167 23.24 3.15 -11.21
CA ASN A 167 22.90 4.56 -11.44
C ASN A 167 23.57 5.12 -12.71
N ARG A 168 24.77 4.61 -13.05
CA ARG A 168 25.43 4.95 -14.33
C ARG A 168 24.79 4.23 -15.51
N ALA A 169 24.25 3.03 -15.30
CA ALA A 169 23.48 2.32 -16.30
C ALA A 169 22.07 2.93 -16.42
N SER A 170 21.64 3.30 -17.63
CA SER A 170 20.26 3.74 -17.86
C SER A 170 19.33 2.51 -17.85
N VAL A 171 18.93 2.06 -16.65
CA VAL A 171 18.06 0.90 -16.48
C VAL A 171 16.59 1.34 -16.43
N GLU A 172 15.82 0.94 -17.43
CA GLU A 172 14.36 1.04 -17.42
C GLU A 172 13.75 -0.29 -16.97
N ILE A 173 12.98 -0.27 -15.87
CA ILE A 173 12.33 -1.48 -15.33
C ILE A 173 10.88 -1.49 -15.80
N LEU A 174 10.56 -2.43 -16.68
CA LEU A 174 9.22 -2.63 -17.24
C LEU A 174 8.43 -3.78 -16.58
N LEU A 175 8.93 -4.31 -15.45
CA LEU A 175 8.23 -5.36 -14.71
C LEU A 175 6.98 -4.76 -14.04
N ALA A 176 5.81 -5.07 -14.57
CA ALA A 176 4.54 -4.61 -14.03
C ALA A 176 4.22 -5.30 -12.69
N ALA A 177 3.90 -4.50 -11.67
CA ALA A 177 3.32 -5.00 -10.44
C ALA A 177 1.86 -5.43 -10.67
N PRO A 178 1.36 -6.46 -9.96
CA PRO A 178 -0.04 -6.83 -10.05
C PRO A 178 -0.93 -5.70 -9.51
N THR A 179 -2.11 -5.54 -10.11
CA THR A 179 -3.10 -4.56 -9.67
C THR A 179 -3.95 -5.18 -8.55
N PRO A 180 -4.10 -4.51 -7.39
CA PRO A 180 -4.99 -4.98 -6.34
C PRO A 180 -6.43 -5.08 -6.87
N PRO A 181 -7.19 -6.13 -6.49
CA PRO A 181 -8.60 -6.23 -6.85
C PRO A 181 -9.37 -5.09 -6.19
N LEU A 182 -10.38 -4.58 -6.91
CA LEU A 182 -11.32 -3.63 -6.33
C LEU A 182 -12.30 -4.40 -5.43
N VAL A 183 -12.57 -3.87 -4.24
CA VAL A 183 -13.60 -4.40 -3.35
C VAL A 183 -14.87 -3.56 -3.48
N ASN A 184 -16.01 -4.22 -3.59
CA ASN A 184 -17.30 -3.54 -3.63
C ASN A 184 -17.88 -3.42 -2.21
N ILE A 185 -17.79 -2.23 -1.62
CA ILE A 185 -18.38 -1.92 -0.32
C ILE A 185 -19.45 -0.84 -0.52
N THR A 186 -20.60 -0.99 0.14
CA THR A 186 -21.65 0.02 0.02
C THR A 186 -21.24 1.32 0.71
N GLY A 187 -21.44 2.45 0.04
CA GLY A 187 -21.21 3.79 0.58
C GLY A 187 -22.31 4.29 1.53
N GLU A 188 -22.97 3.37 2.24
CA GLU A 188 -24.01 3.66 3.24
C GLU A 188 -23.38 3.87 4.61
N GLY A 189 -23.90 4.82 5.38
CA GLY A 189 -23.44 5.13 6.74
C GLY A 189 -23.18 6.62 6.94
N PRO A 190 -22.75 7.01 8.14
CA PRO A 190 -22.37 8.38 8.45
C PRO A 190 -21.29 8.84 7.48
N SER A 191 -21.47 10.02 6.89
CA SER A 191 -20.52 10.53 5.89
C SER A 191 -20.25 12.03 6.03
N ARG A 192 -19.06 12.45 5.58
CA ARG A 192 -18.67 13.85 5.37
C ARG A 192 -18.37 14.06 3.88
N GLY A 193 -18.69 15.24 3.37
CA GLY A 193 -18.56 15.57 1.94
C GLY A 193 -19.81 15.21 1.12
N PRO A 194 -19.87 15.68 -0.13
CA PRO A 194 -21.08 15.56 -0.94
C PRO A 194 -21.30 14.12 -1.44
N SER A 195 -22.57 13.71 -1.55
CA SER A 195 -22.95 12.35 -1.96
C SER A 195 -22.50 11.98 -3.38
N ASN A 196 -22.27 12.98 -4.23
CA ASN A 196 -21.80 12.86 -5.61
C ASN A 196 -20.30 13.15 -5.78
N ALA A 197 -19.52 13.17 -4.71
CA ALA A 197 -18.07 13.31 -4.81
C ALA A 197 -17.49 12.22 -5.74
N PRO A 198 -16.57 12.55 -6.66
CA PRO A 198 -15.95 11.59 -7.57
C PRO A 198 -15.14 10.50 -6.85
N VAL A 199 -14.66 10.78 -5.63
CA VAL A 199 -13.92 9.82 -4.81
C VAL A 199 -14.65 9.58 -3.50
N THR A 200 -15.00 8.33 -3.23
CA THR A 200 -15.53 7.87 -1.94
C THR A 200 -14.45 7.09 -1.20
N ILE A 201 -14.18 7.50 0.04
CA ILE A 201 -13.26 6.88 0.98
C ILE A 201 -14.11 6.23 2.08
N ILE A 202 -14.13 4.91 2.14
CA ILE A 202 -14.82 4.18 3.19
C ILE A 202 -13.79 3.78 4.24
N GLU A 203 -13.96 4.26 5.46
CA GLU A 203 -13.08 3.97 6.59
C GLU A 203 -13.72 2.89 7.48
N PHE A 204 -13.07 1.73 7.58
CA PHE A 204 -13.35 0.73 8.61
C PHE A 204 -12.51 1.00 9.85
N SER A 205 -13.16 1.28 10.97
CA SER A 205 -12.51 1.85 12.14
C SER A 205 -13.11 1.35 13.47
N ASP A 206 -12.32 1.51 14.53
CA ASP A 206 -12.59 1.02 15.88
C ASP A 206 -12.22 2.12 16.89
N PHE A 207 -13.17 2.50 17.75
CA PHE A 207 -13.01 3.58 18.73
C PHE A 207 -11.97 3.31 19.83
N GLN A 208 -11.60 2.04 20.08
CA GLN A 208 -10.51 1.68 21.00
C GLN A 208 -9.14 1.54 20.30
N CYS A 209 -9.09 1.56 18.98
CA CYS A 209 -7.86 1.36 18.25
C CYS A 209 -7.00 2.65 18.24
N PRO A 210 -5.76 2.63 18.78
CA PRO A 210 -4.91 3.82 18.82
C PRO A 210 -4.51 4.30 17.41
N TYR A 211 -4.38 3.39 16.44
CA TYR A 211 -4.10 3.73 15.05
C TYR A 211 -5.30 4.37 14.35
N CYS A 212 -6.53 4.00 14.73
CA CYS A 212 -7.73 4.68 14.23
C CYS A 212 -7.78 6.12 14.74
N LYS A 213 -7.49 6.33 16.02
CA LYS A 213 -7.35 7.67 16.60
C LYS A 213 -6.27 8.50 15.90
N GLN A 214 -5.16 7.90 15.49
CA GLN A 214 -4.14 8.59 14.70
C GLN A 214 -4.68 8.99 13.32
N ALA A 215 -5.44 8.10 12.67
CA ALA A 215 -5.91 8.30 11.31
C ALA A 215 -6.97 9.39 11.16
N THR A 216 -7.72 9.72 12.22
CA THR A 216 -8.69 10.83 12.20
C THR A 216 -8.05 12.14 11.72
N ARG A 217 -6.84 12.44 12.20
CA ARG A 217 -6.06 13.63 11.79
C ARG A 217 -5.73 13.61 10.30
N THR A 218 -5.31 12.46 9.78
CA THR A 218 -4.99 12.32 8.36
C THR A 218 -6.23 12.45 7.49
N ILE A 219 -7.37 11.91 7.92
CA ILE A 219 -8.64 12.06 7.21
C ILE A 219 -9.13 13.50 7.21
N GLU A 220 -8.96 14.24 8.30
CA GLU A 220 -9.22 15.68 8.34
C GLU A 220 -8.34 16.45 7.35
N GLU A 221 -7.05 16.11 7.25
CA GLU A 221 -6.14 16.68 6.25
C GLU A 221 -6.58 16.36 4.81
N VAL A 222 -7.04 15.13 4.55
CA VAL A 222 -7.59 14.71 3.26
C VAL A 222 -8.82 15.54 2.90
N ILE A 223 -9.81 15.62 3.81
CA ILE A 223 -11.04 16.40 3.58
C ILE A 223 -10.68 17.86 3.29
N ARG A 224 -9.74 18.44 4.05
CA ARG A 224 -9.29 19.83 3.87
C ARG A 224 -8.57 20.04 2.53
N ALA A 225 -7.77 19.08 2.08
CA ALA A 225 -7.01 19.17 0.84
C ALA A 225 -7.87 18.96 -0.42
N TYR A 226 -8.90 18.10 -0.32
CA TYR A 226 -9.69 17.69 -1.48
C TYR A 226 -11.07 18.34 -1.57
N GLY A 227 -11.64 18.79 -0.45
CA GLY A 227 -12.95 19.45 -0.39
C GLY A 227 -14.05 18.56 -0.96
N ASP A 228 -14.90 19.14 -1.79
CA ASP A 228 -16.06 18.48 -2.41
C ASP A 228 -15.70 17.34 -3.39
N ARG A 229 -14.40 17.13 -3.65
CA ARG A 229 -13.94 16.02 -4.49
C ARG A 229 -13.94 14.68 -3.75
N VAL A 230 -14.02 14.70 -2.42
CA VAL A 230 -14.01 13.49 -1.60
C VAL A 230 -15.25 13.39 -0.72
N ARG A 231 -15.73 12.16 -0.57
CA ARG A 231 -16.72 11.78 0.43
C ARG A 231 -16.09 10.74 1.33
N VAL A 232 -16.14 10.96 2.64
CA VAL A 232 -15.68 9.99 3.64
C VAL A 232 -16.88 9.32 4.27
N VAL A 233 -16.92 8.00 4.29
CA VAL A 233 -17.98 7.18 4.90
C VAL A 233 -17.36 6.36 6.03
N PHE A 234 -17.96 6.39 7.21
CA PHE A 234 -17.48 5.60 8.35
C PHE A 234 -18.18 4.24 8.40
N LYS A 235 -17.41 3.19 8.72
CA LYS A 235 -17.86 1.81 8.91
C LYS A 235 -17.30 1.25 10.21
N HIS A 236 -18.16 0.59 10.99
CA HIS A 236 -17.76 0.00 12.26
C HIS A 236 -17.02 -1.32 12.05
N LEU A 237 -15.79 -1.43 12.58
CA LEU A 237 -15.03 -2.67 12.65
C LEU A 237 -14.46 -2.88 14.07
N PRO A 238 -15.31 -3.01 15.10
CA PRO A 238 -14.85 -3.28 16.46
C PRO A 238 -14.10 -4.61 16.52
N LEU A 239 -12.85 -4.57 16.97
CA LEU A 239 -11.98 -5.73 16.99
C LEU A 239 -12.19 -6.58 18.26
N PRO A 240 -12.15 -7.93 18.19
CA PRO A 240 -12.43 -8.79 19.35
C PRO A 240 -11.54 -8.58 20.58
N MET A 241 -10.32 -8.07 20.39
CA MET A 241 -9.41 -7.76 21.50
C MET A 241 -9.73 -6.45 22.23
N HIS A 242 -10.69 -5.67 21.72
CA HIS A 242 -11.11 -4.39 22.29
C HIS A 242 -12.48 -4.56 22.95
N ALA A 243 -12.48 -4.77 24.28
CA ALA A 243 -13.66 -5.16 25.05
C ALA A 243 -14.86 -4.20 24.94
N GLU A 244 -14.60 -2.89 24.85
CA GLU A 244 -15.62 -1.83 24.79
C GLU A 244 -15.96 -1.40 23.35
N ALA A 245 -15.16 -1.79 22.35
CA ALA A 245 -15.28 -1.28 20.98
C ALA A 245 -16.67 -1.54 20.37
N PHE A 246 -17.23 -2.71 20.65
CA PHE A 246 -18.54 -3.09 20.10
C PHE A 246 -19.68 -2.26 20.72
N LYS A 247 -19.62 -1.92 22.02
CA LYS A 247 -20.61 -1.06 22.67
C LYS A 247 -20.41 0.40 22.27
N ALA A 248 -19.16 0.86 22.12
CA ALA A 248 -18.84 2.18 21.57
C ALA A 248 -19.33 2.36 20.13
N ALA A 249 -19.22 1.32 19.29
CA ALA A 249 -19.79 1.32 17.93
C ALA A 249 -21.32 1.47 17.95
N GLN A 250 -22.04 0.72 18.79
CA GLN A 250 -23.49 0.89 18.97
C GLN A 250 -23.85 2.29 19.46
N ALA A 251 -23.09 2.83 20.41
CA ALA A 251 -23.28 4.19 20.92
C ALA A 251 -23.13 5.23 19.80
N ALA A 252 -22.16 5.08 18.90
CA ALA A 252 -22.02 5.93 17.73
C ALA A 252 -23.20 5.80 16.74
N VAL A 253 -23.72 4.59 16.51
CA VAL A 253 -24.96 4.38 15.74
C VAL A 253 -26.14 5.13 16.38
N CYS A 254 -26.23 5.14 17.71
CA CYS A 254 -27.28 5.86 18.42
C CYS A 254 -27.14 7.38 18.33
N ALA A 255 -25.92 7.90 18.35
CA ALA A 255 -25.66 9.30 18.07
C ALA A 255 -26.00 9.68 16.61
N ASP A 256 -25.76 8.80 15.65
CA ASP A 256 -26.13 9.00 14.23
C ASP A 256 -27.63 9.15 14.03
N ARG A 257 -28.43 8.32 14.73
CA ARG A 257 -29.91 8.41 14.70
C ARG A 257 -30.46 9.74 15.18
N GLN A 258 -29.68 10.47 15.99
CA GLN A 258 -30.00 11.81 16.48
C GLN A 258 -29.22 12.91 15.73
N GLY A 259 -28.57 12.57 14.60
CA GLY A 259 -27.89 13.52 13.73
C GLY A 259 -26.53 14.02 14.23
N LYS A 260 -25.95 13.42 15.29
CA LYS A 260 -24.69 13.87 15.91
C LYS A 260 -23.57 12.84 15.87
N PHE A 261 -23.56 11.98 14.84
CA PHE A 261 -22.52 10.95 14.69
C PHE A 261 -21.11 11.52 14.81
N TRP A 262 -20.80 12.57 14.04
CA TRP A 262 -19.45 13.10 13.94
C TRP A 262 -18.96 13.79 15.22
N GLU A 263 -19.85 14.50 15.91
CA GLU A 263 -19.55 15.10 17.22
C GLU A 263 -19.26 14.02 18.27
N TYR A 264 -20.04 12.93 18.26
CA TYR A 264 -19.85 11.81 19.17
C TYR A 264 -18.62 10.97 18.80
N HIS A 265 -18.37 10.75 17.51
CA HIS A 265 -17.17 10.10 16.98
C HIS A 265 -15.89 10.77 17.48
N ASP A 266 -15.80 12.10 17.32
CA ASP A 266 -14.63 12.88 17.74
C ASP A 266 -14.45 12.79 19.27
N ARG A 267 -15.56 12.70 20.00
CA ARG A 267 -15.57 12.53 21.46
C ARG A 267 -15.09 11.15 21.91
N LEU A 268 -15.57 10.08 21.28
CA LEU A 268 -15.15 8.70 21.57
C LEU A 268 -13.65 8.53 21.36
N PHE A 269 -13.10 9.01 20.24
CA PHE A 269 -11.65 8.92 19.98
C PHE A 269 -10.81 9.75 20.96
N ASN A 270 -11.38 10.80 21.54
CA ASN A 270 -10.70 11.63 22.53
C ASN A 270 -10.89 11.14 23.98
N SER A 271 -11.80 10.20 24.23
CA SER A 271 -12.02 9.62 25.55
C SER A 271 -10.96 8.58 25.92
N THR A 272 -10.65 8.49 27.22
CA THR A 272 -9.85 7.41 27.82
C THR A 272 -10.73 6.30 28.42
N ASP A 273 -12.04 6.53 28.54
CA ASP A 273 -13.00 5.62 29.13
C ASP A 273 -14.20 5.44 28.19
N LEU A 274 -14.35 4.23 27.67
CA LEU A 274 -15.45 3.83 26.78
C LEU A 274 -16.42 2.85 27.45
N SER A 275 -16.39 2.74 28.78
CA SER A 275 -17.37 1.95 29.54
C SER A 275 -18.80 2.42 29.26
N ALA A 276 -19.77 1.51 29.41
CA ALA A 276 -21.19 1.82 29.18
C ALA A 276 -21.68 3.08 29.93
N GLN A 277 -21.22 3.28 31.18
CA GLN A 277 -21.54 4.47 31.97
C GLN A 277 -20.97 5.74 31.34
N SER A 278 -19.71 5.68 30.88
CA SER A 278 -19.04 6.81 30.22
C SER A 278 -19.72 7.15 28.88
N LEU A 279 -20.14 6.16 28.10
CA LEU A 279 -20.80 6.38 26.80
C LEU A 279 -22.07 7.25 26.94
N GLY A 280 -22.94 6.93 27.91
CA GLY A 280 -24.16 7.71 28.17
C GLY A 280 -23.87 9.12 28.66
N LYS A 281 -22.89 9.29 29.55
CA LYS A 281 -22.45 10.62 30.02
C LYS A 281 -21.93 11.46 28.85
N GLN A 282 -21.09 10.87 28.00
CA GLN A 282 -20.55 11.58 26.85
C GLN A 282 -21.63 12.01 25.86
N ALA A 283 -22.70 11.21 25.71
CA ALA A 283 -23.81 11.52 24.83
C ALA A 283 -24.62 12.72 25.36
N ALA A 284 -24.91 12.73 26.66
CA ALA A 284 -25.59 13.83 27.32
C ALA A 284 -24.81 15.15 27.22
N GLU A 285 -23.48 15.11 27.33
CA GLU A 285 -22.61 16.29 27.25
C GLU A 285 -22.60 16.97 25.87
N ILE A 286 -22.93 16.24 24.80
CA ILE A 286 -23.13 16.82 23.46
C ILE A 286 -24.62 17.10 23.17
N GLY A 287 -25.49 17.02 24.17
CA GLY A 287 -26.91 17.31 24.05
C GLY A 287 -27.68 16.30 23.20
N LEU A 288 -27.34 15.01 23.31
CA LEU A 288 -28.21 13.92 22.84
C LEU A 288 -29.34 13.69 23.86
N ASN A 289 -30.50 13.28 23.38
CA ASN A 289 -31.58 12.80 24.25
C ASN A 289 -31.12 11.50 24.92
N ALA A 290 -30.92 11.57 26.23
CA ALA A 290 -30.38 10.48 27.03
C ALA A 290 -31.28 9.23 27.05
N GLU A 291 -32.60 9.41 27.07
CA GLU A 291 -33.57 8.31 27.08
C GLU A 291 -33.58 7.58 25.74
N GLU A 292 -33.67 8.33 24.63
CA GLU A 292 -33.60 7.77 23.28
C GLU A 292 -32.25 7.09 23.01
N PHE A 293 -31.16 7.71 23.48
CA PHE A 293 -29.82 7.15 23.35
C PHE A 293 -29.69 5.82 24.10
N GLN A 294 -30.09 5.79 25.37
CA GLN A 294 -30.01 4.59 26.19
C GLN A 294 -30.91 3.47 25.64
N SER A 295 -32.13 3.81 25.20
CA SER A 295 -33.03 2.86 24.55
C SER A 295 -32.41 2.27 23.27
N CYS A 296 -31.81 3.12 22.43
CA CYS A 296 -31.10 2.67 21.24
C CYS A 296 -29.88 1.79 21.53
N LEU A 297 -29.13 2.11 22.58
CA LEU A 297 -27.89 1.43 22.95
C LEU A 297 -28.14 -0.01 23.45
N GLU A 298 -29.34 -0.29 23.98
CA GLU A 298 -29.79 -1.63 24.36
C GLU A 298 -30.62 -2.34 23.28
N ALA A 299 -30.99 -1.64 22.20
CA ALA A 299 -31.81 -2.20 21.14
C ALA A 299 -31.00 -3.06 20.16
N GLU A 300 -31.55 -4.22 19.78
CA GLU A 300 -30.97 -5.08 18.74
C GLU A 300 -30.74 -4.33 17.41
N SER A 301 -31.56 -3.31 17.14
CA SER A 301 -31.45 -2.50 15.92
C SER A 301 -30.11 -1.76 15.78
N SER A 302 -29.47 -1.31 16.87
CA SER A 302 -28.14 -0.68 16.79
C SER A 302 -27.05 -1.72 16.56
N ARG A 303 -27.20 -2.89 17.21
CA ARG A 303 -26.35 -4.07 17.03
C ARG A 303 -26.30 -4.56 15.58
N VAL A 304 -27.46 -4.63 14.92
CA VAL A 304 -27.58 -5.08 13.53
C VAL A 304 -26.78 -4.20 12.56
N VAL A 305 -26.71 -2.88 12.79
CA VAL A 305 -25.92 -1.96 11.96
C VAL A 305 -24.43 -2.30 12.07
N VAL A 306 -23.92 -2.47 13.29
CA VAL A 306 -22.51 -2.84 13.53
C VAL A 306 -22.19 -4.20 12.91
N LEU A 307 -23.09 -5.19 13.04
CA LEU A 307 -22.92 -6.51 12.44
C LEU A 307 -22.91 -6.49 10.90
N LYS A 308 -23.72 -5.61 10.28
CA LYS A 308 -23.73 -5.42 8.83
C LYS A 308 -22.38 -4.89 8.34
N ASP A 309 -21.81 -3.90 9.03
CA ASP A 309 -20.48 -3.37 8.69
C ASP A 309 -19.38 -4.44 8.89
N LEU A 310 -19.44 -5.22 9.97
CA LEU A 310 -18.55 -6.37 10.19
C LEU A 310 -18.67 -7.43 9.09
N GLN A 311 -19.87 -7.66 8.57
CA GLN A 311 -20.08 -8.57 7.44
C GLN A 311 -19.46 -8.01 6.15
N GLN A 312 -19.62 -6.72 5.87
CA GLN A 312 -18.98 -6.07 4.72
C GLN A 312 -17.45 -6.13 4.80
N ALA A 313 -16.88 -5.88 5.98
CA ALA A 313 -15.44 -6.02 6.22
C ALA A 313 -14.96 -7.44 5.89
N ARG A 314 -15.66 -8.47 6.39
CA ARG A 314 -15.34 -9.87 6.11
C ARG A 314 -15.42 -10.23 4.63
N GLN A 315 -16.46 -9.76 3.93
CA GLN A 315 -16.63 -9.99 2.49
C GLN A 315 -15.51 -9.37 1.65
N ALA A 316 -14.92 -8.26 2.12
CA ALA A 316 -13.78 -7.61 1.48
C ALA A 316 -12.41 -8.03 2.04
N ASP A 317 -12.34 -9.10 2.85
CA ASP A 317 -11.11 -9.55 3.52
C ASP A 317 -10.39 -8.43 4.31
N ILE A 318 -11.19 -7.62 5.01
CA ILE A 318 -10.74 -6.57 5.92
C ILE A 318 -10.80 -7.11 7.34
N GLN A 319 -9.62 -7.41 7.90
CA GLN A 319 -9.48 -8.06 9.22
C GLN A 319 -8.89 -7.13 10.29
N GLY A 320 -8.59 -5.88 9.97
CA GLY A 320 -7.92 -4.95 10.89
C GLY A 320 -8.23 -3.49 10.61
N THR A 321 -7.96 -2.65 11.61
CA THR A 321 -8.26 -1.21 11.59
C THR A 321 -7.01 -0.34 11.83
N PRO A 322 -6.98 0.90 11.31
CA PRO A 322 -7.92 1.40 10.31
C PRO A 322 -7.64 0.77 8.95
N THR A 323 -8.68 0.52 8.16
CA THR A 323 -8.56 0.16 6.75
C THR A 323 -9.46 1.07 5.93
N PHE A 324 -8.95 1.58 4.82
CA PHE A 324 -9.66 2.48 3.92
C PHE A 324 -9.93 1.78 2.60
N VAL A 325 -11.09 2.06 2.01
CA VAL A 325 -11.45 1.65 0.65
C VAL A 325 -11.73 2.91 -0.17
N ILE A 326 -10.86 3.22 -1.12
CA ILE A 326 -10.91 4.43 -1.95
C ILE A 326 -11.37 4.02 -3.34
N ASN A 327 -12.64 4.26 -3.68
CA ASN A 327 -13.29 3.75 -4.91
C ASN A 327 -12.98 2.25 -5.18
N GLY A 328 -13.04 1.43 -4.13
CA GLY A 328 -12.75 -0.01 -4.19
C GLY A 328 -11.28 -0.39 -3.99
N LYS A 329 -10.34 0.55 -4.03
CA LYS A 329 -8.92 0.27 -3.73
C LYS A 329 -8.66 0.24 -2.23
N VAL A 330 -8.15 -0.89 -1.72
CA VAL A 330 -7.88 -1.06 -0.29
C VAL A 330 -6.55 -0.41 0.10
N LEU A 331 -6.56 0.40 1.16
CA LEU A 331 -5.40 1.01 1.80
C LEU A 331 -5.41 0.66 3.30
N ARG A 332 -4.49 -0.19 3.74
CA ARG A 332 -4.48 -0.73 5.11
C ARG A 332 -3.57 0.07 6.04
N GLY A 333 -4.01 0.27 7.28
CA GLY A 333 -3.25 0.90 8.37
C GLY A 333 -3.37 2.42 8.42
N ALA A 334 -2.84 3.01 9.51
CA ALA A 334 -2.76 4.46 9.69
C ALA A 334 -1.67 5.05 8.77
N LYS A 335 -2.04 5.29 7.52
CA LYS A 335 -1.18 5.84 6.48
C LYS A 335 -1.07 7.36 6.58
N GLY A 336 0.02 7.92 6.06
CA GLY A 336 0.20 9.38 5.97
C GLY A 336 -0.57 9.99 4.80
N ILE A 337 -0.70 11.32 4.80
CA ILE A 337 -1.45 12.06 3.77
C ILE A 337 -0.95 11.77 2.34
N ASP A 338 0.34 11.50 2.14
CA ASP A 338 0.90 11.26 0.80
C ASP A 338 0.43 9.94 0.18
N ASP A 339 0.18 8.91 0.99
CA ASP A 339 -0.41 7.65 0.52
C ASP A 339 -1.85 7.88 0.04
N PHE A 340 -2.63 8.66 0.79
CA PHE A 340 -3.98 9.07 0.39
C PHE A 340 -3.96 9.93 -0.86
N ARG A 341 -3.06 10.91 -0.96
CA ARG A 341 -2.93 11.75 -2.16
C ARG A 341 -2.70 10.92 -3.40
N LYS A 342 -1.74 9.98 -3.31
CA LYS A 342 -1.45 9.07 -4.42
C LYS A 342 -2.68 8.28 -4.85
N ALA A 343 -3.43 7.71 -3.90
CA ALA A 343 -4.62 6.93 -4.20
C ALA A 343 -5.78 7.79 -4.76
N ILE A 344 -6.03 8.97 -4.18
CA ILE A 344 -7.12 9.86 -4.59
C ILE A 344 -6.82 10.48 -5.97
N ASP A 345 -5.59 10.95 -6.20
CA ASP A 345 -5.21 11.57 -7.47
C ASP A 345 -5.26 10.58 -8.64
N GLU A 346 -4.93 9.31 -8.40
CA GLU A 346 -5.12 8.21 -9.36
C GLU A 346 -6.59 8.09 -9.75
N MET A 347 -7.49 8.01 -8.76
CA MET A 347 -8.93 7.90 -9.01
C MET A 347 -9.52 9.14 -9.71
N LEU A 348 -9.04 10.35 -9.38
CA LEU A 348 -9.50 11.58 -10.02
C LEU A 348 -9.04 11.69 -11.48
N ARG A 349 -7.88 11.13 -11.83
CA ARG A 349 -7.43 11.04 -13.23
C ARG A 349 -8.32 10.09 -14.01
N ASP A 350 -8.62 8.92 -13.44
CA ASP A 350 -9.45 7.90 -14.09
C ASP A 350 -10.90 8.37 -14.24
N SER A 351 -11.44 9.10 -13.26
CA SER A 351 -12.80 9.70 -13.30
C SER A 351 -12.98 10.70 -14.44
N ASN A 352 -11.89 11.37 -14.85
CA ASN A 352 -11.86 12.36 -15.92
C ASN A 352 -11.54 11.73 -17.30
N ASN A 353 -11.28 10.43 -17.37
CA ASN A 353 -11.05 9.72 -18.62
C ASN A 353 -12.38 9.21 -19.21
N PRO A 354 -12.83 9.66 -20.40
CA PRO A 354 -14.11 9.23 -20.99
C PRO A 354 -14.26 7.72 -21.21
N GLN A 355 -13.15 6.97 -21.27
CA GLN A 355 -13.14 5.52 -21.51
C GLN A 355 -13.39 4.67 -20.26
N SER A 356 -13.28 5.22 -19.04
CA SER A 356 -13.49 4.48 -17.79
C SER A 356 -14.96 4.38 -17.36
N LYS A 357 -15.87 5.15 -17.98
CA LYS A 357 -17.31 5.19 -17.65
C LYS A 357 -18.13 3.99 -18.16
N GLN A 358 -17.48 2.88 -18.51
CA GLN A 358 -18.15 1.69 -19.09
C GLN A 358 -17.97 0.40 -18.27
N LEU A 359 -17.50 0.47 -17.03
CA LEU A 359 -17.40 -0.69 -16.13
C LEU A 359 -18.48 -0.65 -15.05
#